data_AF-A0A9D6FGH8-F1
#
_entry.id   AF-A0A9D6FGH8-F1
#
_cell.length_a   1.000
_cell.length_b   1.000
_cell.length_c   1.000
_cell.angle_alpha   90.00
_cell.angle_beta   90.00
_cell.angle_gamma   90.00
#
_symmetry.space_group_name_H-M   'P 1'
#
loop_
_entity.id
_entity.type
_entity.pdbx_description
1 polymer ?
#
loop_
_entity_poly.entity_id
_entity_poly.type
_entity_poly.pdbx_seq_one_letter_code
_entity_poly.pdbx_strand_id
1 'polypeptide(L)' 'MWEKLSAGGSRAQCGWLKDRFGVSWQIVPTVLGEMLNDPDRARAQRVMDVMLKMSRIDIRTLKQAYKQ' A
#
# COMPACT_ATOMS: atom_id res chain seq x y z
N MET A 1 -9.61 6.79 8.50
CA MET A 1 -8.21 7.10 8.86
C MET A 1 -7.50 7.85 7.73
N TRP A 2 -7.37 7.22 6.55
CA TRP A 2 -6.74 7.82 5.35
C TRP A 2 -7.30 9.20 4.94
N GLU A 3 -8.62 9.31 4.79
CA GLU A 3 -9.30 10.57 4.42
C GLU A 3 -8.98 11.71 5.40
N LYS A 4 -8.99 11.43 6.70
CA LYS A 4 -8.73 12.42 7.76
C LYS A 4 -7.28 12.93 7.75
N LEU A 5 -6.32 12.08 7.41
CA LEU A 5 -4.90 12.46 7.34
C LEU A 5 -4.56 13.19 6.03
N SER A 6 -5.31 12.93 4.95
CA SER A 6 -5.15 13.65 3.69
C SER A 6 -5.80 15.04 3.67
N ALA A 7 -6.62 15.38 4.67
CA ALA A 7 -7.28 16.66 4.78
C ALA A 7 -6.28 17.78 5.13
N GLY A 8 -5.81 18.50 4.10
CA GLY A 8 -4.82 19.57 4.18
C GLY A 8 -3.39 19.14 3.85
N GLY A 9 -3.20 17.97 3.22
CA GLY A 9 -1.91 17.39 2.90
C GLY A 9 -1.80 16.90 1.44
N SER A 10 -0.62 16.43 1.04
CA SER A 10 -0.33 15.94 -0.33
C SER A 10 -0.30 14.41 -0.39
N ARG A 11 -0.91 13.82 -1.42
CA ARG A 11 -0.90 12.37 -1.65
C ARG A 11 0.35 11.94 -2.43
N ALA A 12 0.94 10.82 -2.06
CA ALA A 12 2.08 10.21 -2.76
C ALA A 12 1.77 8.75 -3.12
N GLN A 13 2.62 8.13 -3.94
CA GLN A 13 2.44 6.73 -4.37
C GLN A 13 2.68 5.73 -3.22
N CYS A 14 2.21 4.50 -3.37
CA CYS A 14 2.48 3.38 -2.45
C CYS A 14 2.00 3.59 -0.99
N GLY A 15 0.86 4.26 -0.81
CA GLY A 15 0.30 4.49 0.53
C GLY A 15 0.97 5.63 1.29
N TRP A 16 1.82 6.41 0.65
CA TRP A 16 2.40 7.61 1.24
C TRP A 16 1.44 8.79 1.19
N LEU A 17 1.38 9.55 2.28
CA LEU A 17 0.67 10.80 2.37
C LEU A 17 1.48 11.75 3.23
N LYS A 18 1.52 13.02 2.87
CA LYS A 18 2.14 14.07 3.67
C LYS A 18 1.02 14.79 4.40
N ASP A 19 1.07 14.86 5.72
CA ASP A 19 0.07 15.60 6.50
C ASP A 19 0.28 17.12 6.39
N ARG A 20 -0.62 17.88 7.03
CA ARG A 20 -0.59 19.36 7.04
C ARG A 20 0.65 19.97 7.70
N PHE A 21 1.39 19.19 8.49
CA PHE A 21 2.62 19.61 9.17
C PHE A 21 3.86 19.22 8.38
N GLY A 22 3.70 18.60 7.22
CA GLY A 22 4.79 18.15 6.38
C GLY A 22 5.36 16.77 6.77
N VAL A 23 4.70 16.04 7.66
CA VAL A 23 5.14 14.69 8.07
C VAL A 23 4.65 13.68 7.05
N SER A 24 5.57 12.83 6.58
CA SER A 24 5.26 11.75 5.64
C SER A 24 4.83 10.49 6.38
N TRP A 25 3.60 10.07 6.14
CA TRP A 25 3.01 8.86 6.69
C TRP A 25 2.84 7.82 5.59
N GLN A 26 3.13 6.56 5.89
CA GLN A 26 2.81 5.44 5.03
C GLN A 26 1.78 4.55 5.73
N ILE A 27 0.60 4.39 5.14
CA ILE A 27 -0.40 3.45 5.67
C ILE A 27 -0.20 2.11 4.97
N VAL A 28 0.50 1.21 5.67
CA VAL A 28 0.81 -0.14 5.21
C VAL A 28 -0.04 -1.16 5.97
N PRO A 29 -0.86 -1.98 5.29
CA PRO A 29 -1.55 -3.10 5.92
C PRO A 29 -0.55 -4.15 6.41
N THR A 30 -0.78 -4.72 7.60
CA THR A 30 0.05 -5.80 8.14
C THR A 30 0.16 -6.99 7.17
N VAL A 31 -0.96 -7.36 6.55
CA VAL A 31 -1.03 -8.45 5.55
C VAL A 31 -0.17 -8.21 4.30
N LEU A 32 0.18 -6.95 3.98
CA LEU A 32 1.08 -6.67 2.85
C LEU A 32 2.49 -7.20 3.16
N GLY A 33 2.96 -7.04 4.40
CA GLY A 33 4.26 -7.56 4.82
C GLY A 33 4.32 -9.08 4.76
N GLU A 34 3.22 -9.77 5.08
CA GLU A 34 3.10 -11.23 4.96
C GLU A 34 3.15 -11.68 3.50
N MET A 35 2.39 -11.02 2.61
CA MET A 35 2.36 -11.37 1.18
C MET A 35 3.69 -11.09 0.46
N LEU A 36 4.41 -10.04 0.84
CA LEU A 36 5.71 -9.70 0.24
C LEU A 36 6.84 -10.62 0.73
N ASN A 37 6.72 -11.19 1.93
CA ASN A 37 7.67 -12.16 2.48
C ASN A 37 7.29 -13.62 2.18
N ASP A 38 6.33 -13.85 1.27
CA ASP A 38 5.93 -15.21 0.92
C ASP A 38 7.11 -15.99 0.31
N PRO A 39 7.33 -17.26 0.70
CA PRO A 39 8.36 -18.10 0.10
C PRO A 39 8.17 -18.29 -1.42
N ASP A 40 6.94 -18.19 -1.91
CA ASP A 40 6.63 -18.14 -3.34
C ASP A 40 6.88 -16.74 -3.90
N ARG A 41 8.07 -16.58 -4.46
CA ARG A 41 8.49 -15.31 -5.07
C ARG A 41 7.60 -14.85 -6.21
N ALA A 42 6.94 -15.76 -6.94
CA ALA A 42 6.04 -15.37 -8.01
C ALA A 42 4.77 -14.70 -7.46
N ARG A 43 4.23 -15.22 -6.35
CA ARG A 43 3.12 -14.57 -5.62
C ARG A 43 3.54 -13.22 -5.05
N ALA A 44 4.69 -13.14 -4.40
CA ALA A 44 5.21 -11.89 -3.86
C ALA A 44 5.40 -10.83 -4.95
N GLN A 45 5.94 -11.22 -6.12
CA GLN A 45 6.14 -10.31 -7.25
C GLN A 45 4.82 -9.77 -7.79
N ARG A 46 3.77 -10.60 -7.95
CA ARG A 46 2.44 -10.13 -8.39
C ARG A 46 1.87 -9.07 -7.45
N VAL A 47 2.01 -9.30 -6.14
CA VAL A 47 1.56 -8.34 -5.13
C VAL A 47 2.36 -7.03 -5.22
N MET A 48 3.68 -7.12 -5.42
CA MET A 48 4.55 -5.96 -5.59
C MET A 48 4.21 -5.14 -6.83
N ASP A 49 3.99 -5.78 -7.98
CA ASP A 49 3.65 -5.12 -9.25
C ASP A 49 2.33 -4.36 -9.17
N VAL A 50 1.35 -4.93 -8.45
CA VAL A 50 0.06 -4.29 -8.20
C VAL A 50 0.18 -3.15 -7.20
N MET A 51 0.97 -3.34 -6.14
CA MET A 51 1.24 -2.31 -5.12
C MET A 51 1.88 -1.05 -5.73
N LEU A 52 2.87 -1.20 -6.63
CA LEU A 52 3.58 -0.08 -7.25
C LEU A 52 2.67 0.83 -8.10
N LYS A 53 1.55 0.29 -8.59
CA LYS A 53 0.55 1.03 -9.36
C LYS A 53 -0.47 1.76 -8.49
N MET A 54 -0.44 1.54 -7.17
CA MET A 54 -1.42 2.10 -6.23
C MET A 54 -0.91 3.36 -5.53
N SER A 55 -1.73 4.40 -5.53
CA SER A 55 -1.50 5.57 -4.66
C SER A 55 -1.93 5.29 -3.23
N ARG A 56 -3.04 4.55 -3.05
CA ARG A 56 -3.55 4.07 -1.77
C ARG A 56 -3.58 2.55 -1.80
N ILE A 57 -3.00 1.91 -0.77
CA ILE A 57 -2.98 0.46 -0.68
C ILE A 57 -4.41 -0.07 -0.50
N ASP A 58 -4.87 -0.89 -1.45
CA ASP A 58 -6.15 -1.61 -1.37
C ASP A 58 -5.91 -3.10 -1.07
N ILE A 59 -6.29 -3.52 0.13
CA ILE A 59 -6.08 -4.90 0.61
C ILE A 59 -6.81 -5.93 -0.25
N ARG A 60 -8.01 -5.60 -0.76
CA ARG A 60 -8.80 -6.56 -1.55
C ARG A 60 -8.11 -6.84 -2.88
N THR A 61 -7.60 -5.79 -3.52
CA THR A 61 -6.89 -5.88 -4.79
C THR A 61 -5.58 -6.65 -4.64
N LEU A 62 -4.83 -6.40 -3.55
CA LEU A 62 -3.62 -7.17 -3.23
C LEU A 62 -3.93 -8.66 -2.99
N LYS A 63 -4.99 -8.97 -2.23
CA LYS A 63 -5.42 -10.35 -1.99
C LYS A 63 -5.85 -11.06 -3.28
N GLN A 64 -6.44 -10.35 -4.24
CA GLN A 64 -6.75 -10.93 -5.54
C GLN A 64 -5.48 -11.25 -6.34
N ALA A 65 -4.52 -10.31 -6.37
CA ALA A 65 -3.23 -10.52 -7.04
C ALA A 65 -2.43 -11.68 -6.43
N TYR A 66 -2.53 -11.86 -5.11
CA TYR A 66 -1.89 -12.95 -4.37
C TYR A 66 -2.53 -14.32 -4.62
N LYS A 67 -3.83 -14.38 -4.91
CA LYS A 67 -4.60 -15.62 -5.11
C LYS A 67 -4.68 -16.09 -6.57
N GLN A 68 -4.35 -15.23 -7.53
CA GLN A 68 -4.09 -15.62 -8.91
C GLN A 68 -2.82 -16.45 -8.99
#